data_AF-T0QB45-F1
#
_entry.id   AF-T0QB45-F1
#
_cell.length_a   1.000
_cell.length_b   1.000
_cell.length_c   1.000
_cell.angle_alpha   90.00
_cell.angle_beta   90.00
_cell.angle_gamma   90.00
#
_symmetry.space_group_name_H-M   'P 1'
#
loop_
_entity.id
_entity.type
_entity.pdbx_description
1 polymer ?
#
loop_
_entity_poly.entity_id
_entity_poly.type
_entity_poly.pdbx_seq_one_letter_code
_entity_poly.pdbx_strand_id
1 'polypeptide(L)'
;MYPTAGGFIRTSSAPIIHPTMAEQHLANVTSALGAIEEYLAPLTKASVDELTKNAAPIEKAKLQVGLAYSVNALLYILLKTQGASSKDLRQTQVKQELDRVKGFVQKIKYSEEMAKGPQVKVDAEAAGRFINHALSSDQVYVKALNERKAEEKTDVEETKTEEKASKASKKTKKAPTTSTSAKPAKKQRKH
;
A
#
# COMPACT_ATOMS: atom_id res chain seq x y z
N MET A 1 -41.41 -28.69 -61.37
CA MET A 1 -40.90 -27.37 -61.78
C MET A 1 -40.49 -26.64 -60.49
N TYR A 2 -39.17 -26.54 -60.23
CA TYR A 2 -38.57 -25.86 -59.06
C TYR A 2 -38.61 -24.31 -59.23
N PRO A 3 -38.17 -23.49 -58.26
CA PRO A 3 -39.05 -22.70 -57.38
C PRO A 3 -38.90 -21.18 -57.63
N THR A 4 -39.87 -20.36 -57.24
CA THR A 4 -39.71 -18.91 -57.25
C THR A 4 -39.32 -18.40 -55.86
N ALA A 5 -38.03 -18.07 -55.74
CA ALA A 5 -37.48 -17.27 -54.66
C ALA A 5 -38.12 -15.87 -54.66
N GLY A 6 -38.51 -15.36 -53.49
CA GLY A 6 -39.13 -14.05 -53.37
C GLY A 6 -39.03 -13.47 -51.97
N GLY A 7 -37.86 -12.90 -51.66
CA GLY A 7 -37.75 -11.68 -50.85
C GLY A 7 -38.04 -11.78 -49.35
N PHE A 8 -37.06 -12.26 -48.58
CA PHE A 8 -36.97 -11.92 -47.16
C PHE A 8 -36.53 -10.45 -47.02
N ILE A 9 -37.48 -9.53 -46.91
CA ILE A 9 -37.19 -8.13 -46.59
C ILE A 9 -36.89 -8.06 -45.08
N ARG A 10 -35.60 -8.12 -44.74
CA ARG A 10 -35.12 -7.61 -43.44
C ARG A 10 -35.31 -6.11 -43.45
N THR A 11 -36.42 -5.61 -42.90
CA THR A 11 -36.50 -4.21 -42.48
C THR A 11 -35.62 -4.04 -41.25
N SER A 12 -34.35 -3.69 -41.47
CA SER A 12 -33.48 -3.17 -40.43
C SER A 12 -34.08 -1.85 -39.95
N SER A 13 -34.79 -1.90 -38.83
CA SER A 13 -35.31 -0.71 -38.13
C SER A 13 -34.13 0.12 -37.63
N ALA A 14 -33.65 1.04 -38.46
CA ALA A 14 -32.79 2.12 -38.00
C ALA A 14 -33.61 2.99 -37.02
N PRO A 15 -33.07 3.36 -35.85
CA PRO A 15 -33.80 4.19 -34.90
C PRO A 15 -34.12 5.53 -35.56
N ILE A 16 -35.41 5.83 -35.69
CA ILE A 16 -35.90 7.14 -36.12
C ILE A 16 -35.56 8.09 -34.98
N ILE A 17 -34.52 8.91 -35.16
CA ILE A 17 -34.20 9.98 -34.22
C ILE A 17 -35.36 10.98 -34.31
N HIS A 18 -36.20 11.01 -33.29
CA HIS A 18 -37.28 12.00 -33.21
C HIS A 18 -36.65 13.41 -33.14
N PRO A 19 -37.25 14.42 -33.81
CA PRO A 19 -36.65 15.77 -33.94
C PRO A 19 -36.34 16.41 -32.57
N THR A 20 -37.20 16.15 -31.58
CA THR A 20 -37.01 16.61 -30.20
C THR A 20 -35.76 16.04 -29.53
N MET A 21 -35.38 14.80 -29.85
CA MET A 21 -34.19 14.15 -29.30
C MET A 21 -32.90 14.74 -29.89
N ALA A 22 -32.91 15.06 -31.19
CA ALA A 22 -31.78 15.70 -31.85
C ALA A 22 -31.52 17.11 -31.29
N GLU A 23 -32.58 17.90 -31.07
CA GLU A 23 -32.50 19.22 -30.45
C GLU A 23 -31.91 19.16 -29.04
N GLN A 24 -32.35 18.19 -28.22
CA GLN A 24 -31.81 17.98 -26.87
C GLN A 24 -30.32 17.62 -26.90
N HIS A 25 -29.91 16.72 -27.80
CA HIS A 25 -28.50 16.36 -27.94
C HIS A 25 -27.64 17.55 -28.35
N LEU A 26 -28.13 18.40 -29.26
CA LEU A 26 -27.44 19.61 -29.67
C LEU A 26 -27.32 20.61 -28.51
N ALA A 27 -28.40 20.85 -27.76
CA ALA A 27 -28.40 21.72 -26.60
C ALA A 27 -27.37 21.26 -25.55
N ASN A 28 -27.31 19.96 -25.28
CA ASN A 28 -26.35 19.37 -24.35
C ASN A 28 -24.90 19.55 -24.82
N VAL A 29 -24.62 19.36 -26.11
CA VAL A 29 -23.28 19.57 -26.67
C VAL A 29 -22.88 21.04 -26.57
N THR A 30 -23.77 21.97 -26.93
CA THR A 30 -23.50 23.41 -26.82
C THR A 30 -23.22 23.84 -25.37
N SER A 31 -24.01 23.36 -24.42
CA SER A 31 -23.79 23.64 -23.00
C SER A 31 -22.46 23.07 -22.50
N ALA A 32 -22.12 21.83 -22.88
CA ALA A 32 -20.85 21.21 -22.51
C ALA A 32 -19.64 21.96 -23.11
N LEU A 33 -19.75 22.43 -24.35
CA LEU A 33 -18.70 23.25 -24.99
C LEU A 33 -18.54 24.60 -24.28
N GLY A 34 -19.64 25.26 -23.91
CA GLY A 34 -19.58 26.50 -23.13
C GLY A 34 -18.85 26.32 -21.79
N ALA A 35 -19.14 25.23 -21.07
CA ALA A 35 -18.42 24.90 -19.84
C ALA A 35 -16.91 24.67 -20.08
N ILE A 36 -16.54 23.99 -21.16
CA ILE A 36 -15.13 23.79 -21.52
C ILE A 36 -14.44 25.12 -21.82
N GLU A 37 -15.10 26.04 -22.53
CA GLU A 37 -14.56 27.39 -22.79
C GLU A 37 -14.31 28.16 -21.49
N GLU A 38 -15.23 28.10 -20.53
CA GLU A 38 -15.05 28.71 -19.21
C GLU A 38 -13.84 28.13 -18.45
N TYR A 39 -13.68 26.80 -18.45
CA TYR A 39 -12.53 26.14 -17.81
C TYR A 39 -11.19 26.46 -18.49
N LEU A 40 -11.19 26.69 -19.80
CA LEU A 40 -9.99 27.00 -20.57
C LEU A 40 -9.69 28.52 -20.64
N ALA A 41 -10.64 29.38 -20.28
CA ALA A 41 -10.48 30.84 -20.30
C ALA A 41 -9.25 31.38 -19.54
N PRO A 42 -8.77 30.78 -18.44
CA PRO A 42 -7.54 31.23 -17.79
C PRO A 42 -6.30 31.07 -18.68
N LEU A 43 -6.27 30.04 -19.53
CA LEU A 43 -5.13 29.69 -20.39
C LEU A 43 -5.05 30.54 -21.65
N THR A 44 -6.12 31.25 -22.01
CA THR A 44 -6.10 32.22 -23.11
C THR A 44 -5.54 33.57 -22.67
N LYS A 45 -5.45 33.83 -21.36
CA LYS A 45 -4.99 35.09 -20.78
C LYS A 45 -3.52 35.07 -20.36
N ALA A 46 -3.00 33.90 -19.99
CA ALA A 46 -1.63 33.72 -19.54
C ALA A 46 -1.10 32.35 -19.96
N SER A 47 0.22 32.23 -20.08
CA SER A 47 0.87 30.98 -20.49
C SER A 47 0.82 29.91 -19.40
N VAL A 48 0.89 28.63 -19.78
CA VAL A 48 0.92 27.50 -18.83
C VAL A 48 2.06 27.65 -17.81
N ASP A 49 3.21 28.15 -18.25
CA ASP A 49 4.36 28.39 -17.38
C ASP A 49 4.05 29.47 -16.34
N GLU A 50 3.37 30.55 -16.74
CA GLU A 50 2.91 31.61 -15.84
C GLU A 50 1.91 31.14 -14.80
N LEU A 51 0.88 30.39 -15.21
CA LEU A 51 -0.13 29.85 -14.29
C LEU A 51 0.49 28.88 -13.29
N THR A 52 1.59 28.23 -13.65
CA THR A 52 2.21 27.21 -12.80
C THR A 52 3.51 27.63 -12.13
N LYS A 53 3.96 28.89 -12.26
CA LYS A 53 5.26 29.36 -11.71
C LYS A 53 5.53 28.83 -10.29
N ASN A 54 4.56 28.99 -9.39
CA ASN A 54 4.66 28.63 -7.97
C ASN A 54 4.05 27.26 -7.61
N ALA A 55 3.57 26.49 -8.60
CA ALA A 55 2.94 25.20 -8.36
C ALA A 55 3.98 24.09 -8.13
N ALA A 56 3.61 23.08 -7.34
CA ALA A 56 4.48 21.92 -7.11
C ALA A 56 4.71 21.15 -8.43
N PRO A 57 5.83 20.43 -8.60
CA PRO A 57 6.11 19.66 -9.81
C PRO A 57 4.99 18.67 -10.18
N ILE A 58 4.33 18.09 -9.18
CA ILE A 58 3.22 17.15 -9.40
C ILE A 58 1.96 17.85 -9.93
N GLU A 59 1.69 19.07 -9.48
CA GLU A 59 0.56 19.88 -9.94
C GLU A 59 0.79 20.36 -11.38
N LYS A 60 2.03 20.77 -11.69
CA LYS A 60 2.48 21.06 -13.06
C LYS A 60 2.22 19.87 -13.99
N ALA A 61 2.63 18.67 -13.58
CA ALA A 61 2.43 17.46 -14.35
C ALA A 61 0.94 17.16 -14.59
N LYS A 62 0.09 17.31 -13.55
CA LYS A 62 -1.37 17.14 -13.69
C LYS A 62 -1.97 18.11 -14.69
N LEU A 63 -1.59 19.39 -14.65
CA LEU A 63 -2.09 20.38 -15.61
C LEU A 63 -1.65 20.04 -17.03
N GLN A 64 -0.36 19.75 -17.25
CA GLN A 64 0.19 19.40 -18.56
C GLN A 64 -0.48 18.16 -19.17
N VAL A 65 -0.65 17.10 -18.36
CA VAL A 65 -1.34 15.86 -18.81
C VAL A 65 -2.82 16.11 -19.05
N GLY A 66 -3.48 16.93 -18.21
CA GLY A 66 -4.86 17.36 -18.41
C GLY A 66 -5.03 18.14 -19.72
N LEU A 67 -4.10 19.04 -20.06
CA LEU A 67 -4.13 19.78 -21.32
C LEU A 67 -3.95 18.87 -22.53
N ALA A 68 -3.00 17.95 -22.47
CA ALA A 68 -2.81 16.94 -23.52
C ALA A 68 -4.08 16.09 -23.71
N TYR A 69 -4.75 15.70 -22.62
CA TYR A 69 -6.04 15.01 -22.69
C TYR A 69 -7.10 15.87 -23.39
N SER A 70 -7.27 17.12 -22.95
CA SER A 70 -8.29 18.03 -23.47
C SER A 70 -8.14 18.27 -24.98
N VAL A 71 -6.93 18.52 -25.47
CA VAL A 71 -6.67 18.73 -26.91
C VAL A 71 -7.02 17.47 -27.71
N ASN A 72 -6.58 16.29 -27.26
CA ASN A 72 -6.86 15.03 -27.94
C ASN A 72 -8.36 14.68 -27.90
N ALA A 73 -9.04 14.94 -26.79
CA ALA A 73 -10.48 14.71 -26.64
C ALA A 73 -11.29 15.65 -27.54
N LEU A 74 -10.95 16.94 -27.59
CA LEU A 74 -11.60 17.91 -28.48
C LEU A 74 -11.38 17.56 -29.94
N LEU A 75 -10.17 17.14 -30.31
CA LEU A 75 -9.90 16.64 -31.66
C LEU A 75 -10.73 15.39 -32.00
N TYR A 76 -10.87 14.46 -31.04
CA TYR A 76 -11.74 13.29 -31.22
C TYR A 76 -13.20 13.68 -31.46
N ILE A 77 -13.72 14.64 -30.68
CA ILE A 77 -15.08 15.17 -30.82
C ILE A 77 -15.25 15.83 -32.20
N LEU A 78 -14.29 16.65 -32.63
CA LEU A 78 -14.30 17.29 -33.95
C LEU A 78 -14.34 16.27 -35.10
N LEU A 79 -13.57 15.18 -35.01
CA LEU A 79 -13.62 14.13 -36.03
C LEU A 79 -14.99 13.46 -36.07
N LYS A 80 -15.63 13.28 -34.91
CA LYS A 80 -16.99 12.69 -34.85
C LYS A 80 -18.05 13.62 -35.44
N THR A 81 -17.94 14.93 -35.25
CA THR A 81 -18.89 15.88 -35.85
C THR A 81 -18.72 16.00 -37.37
N GLN A 82 -17.51 15.76 -37.89
CA GLN A 82 -17.23 15.67 -39.34
C GLN A 82 -17.72 14.37 -39.98
N GLY A 83 -18.34 13.46 -39.22
CA GLY A 83 -18.83 12.18 -39.75
C GLY A 83 -17.73 11.16 -40.03
N ALA A 84 -16.53 11.32 -39.46
CA ALA A 84 -15.47 10.32 -39.60
C ALA A 84 -15.93 8.96 -39.07
N SER A 85 -15.75 7.92 -39.89
CA SER A 85 -16.10 6.55 -39.53
C SER A 85 -15.12 5.98 -38.49
N SER A 86 -15.53 4.94 -37.76
CA SER A 86 -14.66 4.26 -36.78
C SER A 86 -13.41 3.62 -37.39
N LYS A 87 -13.38 3.44 -38.71
CA LYS A 87 -12.22 2.93 -39.47
C LYS A 87 -11.30 4.04 -39.98
N ASP A 88 -11.64 5.31 -39.74
CA ASP A 88 -10.78 6.42 -40.11
C ASP A 88 -9.44 6.33 -39.35
N LEU A 89 -8.35 6.43 -40.11
CA LEU A 89 -7.00 6.45 -39.57
C LEU A 89 -6.84 7.58 -38.55
N ARG A 90 -7.45 8.75 -38.80
CA ARG A 90 -7.39 9.92 -37.92
C ARG A 90 -7.97 9.61 -36.54
N GLN A 91 -9.12 8.93 -36.49
CA GLN A 91 -9.73 8.53 -35.21
C GLN A 91 -8.88 7.50 -34.47
N THR A 92 -8.28 6.56 -35.20
CA THR A 92 -7.43 5.52 -34.61
C THR A 92 -6.17 6.13 -33.98
N GLN A 93 -5.54 7.08 -34.65
CA GLN A 93 -4.38 7.81 -34.13
C GLN A 93 -4.74 8.61 -32.86
N VAL A 94 -5.87 9.32 -32.87
CA VAL A 94 -6.32 10.08 -31.68
C VAL A 94 -6.59 9.15 -30.49
N LYS A 95 -7.15 7.96 -30.72
CA LYS A 95 -7.33 6.96 -29.66
C LYS A 95 -6.01 6.48 -29.08
N GLN A 96 -4.98 6.27 -29.90
CA GLN A 96 -3.64 5.91 -29.43
C GLN A 96 -3.03 7.02 -28.56
N GLU A 97 -3.22 8.29 -28.92
CA GLU A 97 -2.78 9.41 -28.07
C GLU A 97 -3.54 9.47 -26.74
N LEU A 98 -4.84 9.16 -26.74
CA LEU A 98 -5.62 9.06 -25.49
C LEU A 98 -5.11 7.91 -24.58
N ASP A 99 -4.75 6.76 -25.16
CA ASP A 99 -4.14 5.65 -24.41
C ASP A 99 -2.77 6.03 -23.85
N ARG A 100 -1.97 6.77 -24.62
CA ARG A 100 -0.69 7.31 -24.17
C ARG A 100 -0.87 8.28 -23.00
N VAL A 101 -1.85 9.18 -23.06
CA VAL A 101 -2.21 10.10 -21.97
C VAL A 101 -2.64 9.33 -20.72
N LYS A 102 -3.43 8.26 -20.86
CA LYS A 102 -3.81 7.39 -19.73
C LYS A 102 -2.59 6.80 -19.02
N GLY A 103 -1.56 6.40 -19.78
CA GLY A 103 -0.28 5.97 -19.22
C GLY A 103 0.40 7.05 -18.37
N PHE A 104 0.36 8.31 -18.79
CA PHE A 104 0.90 9.43 -17.99
C PHE A 104 0.09 9.69 -16.72
N VAL A 105 -1.24 9.58 -16.77
CA VAL A 105 -2.09 9.68 -15.57
C VAL A 105 -1.72 8.60 -14.55
N GLN A 106 -1.46 7.37 -15.00
CA GLN A 106 -1.01 6.28 -14.12
C GLN A 106 0.35 6.58 -13.48
N LYS A 107 1.30 7.13 -14.25
CA LYS A 107 2.61 7.54 -13.72
C LYS A 107 2.47 8.61 -12.65
N ILE A 108 1.61 9.62 -12.86
CA ILE A 108 1.33 10.65 -11.85
C ILE A 108 0.77 10.01 -10.58
N LYS A 109 -0.25 9.16 -10.69
CA LYS A 109 -0.85 8.48 -9.53
C LYS A 109 0.19 7.66 -8.75
N TYR A 110 1.02 6.90 -9.46
CA TYR A 110 2.10 6.14 -8.85
C TYR A 110 3.09 7.06 -8.12
N SER A 111 3.51 8.17 -8.74
CA SER A 111 4.38 9.15 -8.10
C SER A 111 3.75 9.77 -6.84
N GLU A 112 2.44 10.03 -6.84
CA GLU A 112 1.73 10.52 -5.66
C GLU A 112 1.65 9.49 -4.54
N GLU A 113 1.47 8.22 -4.87
CA GLU A 113 1.49 7.14 -3.89
C GLU A 113 2.87 6.94 -3.29
N MET A 114 3.91 6.97 -4.12
CA MET A 114 5.30 6.88 -3.65
C MET A 114 5.70 8.09 -2.79
N ALA A 115 5.19 9.28 -3.10
CA ALA A 115 5.46 10.49 -2.32
C ALA A 115 4.88 10.44 -0.89
N LYS A 116 3.86 9.60 -0.64
CA LYS A 116 3.34 9.37 0.73
C LYS A 116 4.32 8.60 1.62
N GLY A 117 5.41 8.09 1.05
CA GLY A 117 6.42 7.30 1.73
C GLY A 117 5.95 5.89 2.06
N PRO A 118 6.86 5.02 2.55
CA PRO A 118 6.47 3.74 3.11
C PRO A 118 5.50 3.99 4.27
N GLN A 119 4.36 3.30 4.27
CA GLN A 119 3.51 3.17 5.44
C GLN A 119 4.28 2.33 6.46
N VAL A 120 5.19 2.96 7.21
CA VAL A 120 5.94 2.28 8.27
C VAL A 120 4.96 2.00 9.39
N LYS A 121 4.37 0.80 9.35
CA LYS A 121 3.61 0.27 10.48
C LYS A 121 4.64 -0.15 11.53
N VAL A 122 4.63 0.56 12.66
CA VAL A 122 5.49 0.21 13.79
C VAL A 122 4.98 -1.10 14.37
N ASP A 123 5.85 -2.09 14.50
CA ASP A 123 5.56 -3.33 15.23
C ASP A 123 5.55 -3.03 16.73
N ALA A 124 4.34 -2.83 17.27
CA ALA A 124 4.13 -2.51 18.67
C ALA A 124 4.58 -3.64 19.60
N GLU A 125 4.52 -4.90 19.15
CA GLU A 125 4.95 -6.04 19.94
C GLU A 125 6.48 -6.07 20.04
N ALA A 126 7.18 -5.87 18.91
CA ALA A 126 8.64 -5.73 18.91
C ALA A 126 9.10 -4.54 19.75
N ALA A 127 8.45 -3.38 19.62
CA ALA A 127 8.72 -2.21 20.45
C ALA A 127 8.52 -2.52 21.94
N GLY A 128 7.45 -3.24 22.30
CA GLY A 128 7.20 -3.71 23.65
C GLY A 128 8.31 -4.63 24.18
N ARG A 129 8.81 -5.55 23.35
CA ARG A 129 9.95 -6.41 23.70
C ARG A 129 11.22 -5.59 23.96
N PHE A 130 11.52 -4.59 23.14
CA PHE A 130 12.67 -3.71 23.34
C PHE A 130 12.56 -2.91 24.65
N ILE A 131 11.40 -2.34 24.94
CA ILE A 131 11.14 -1.58 26.18
C ILE A 131 11.27 -2.50 27.40
N ASN A 132 10.62 -3.65 27.38
CA ASN A 132 10.65 -4.60 28.50
C ASN A 132 12.07 -5.12 28.75
N HIS A 133 12.84 -5.40 27.69
CA HIS A 133 14.23 -5.82 27.85
C HIS A 133 15.10 -4.71 28.44
N ALA A 134 14.93 -3.46 28.00
CA ALA A 134 15.66 -2.31 28.54
C ALA A 134 15.32 -2.02 30.01
N LEU A 135 14.06 -2.25 30.42
CA LEU A 135 13.63 -2.11 31.82
C LEU A 135 14.03 -3.30 32.69
N SER A 136 14.14 -4.50 32.10
CA SER A 136 14.48 -5.72 32.84
C SER A 136 15.90 -5.69 33.41
N SER A 137 16.85 -4.99 32.77
CA SER A 137 18.20 -4.83 33.33
C SER A 137 18.22 -4.06 34.65
N ASP A 138 17.26 -3.15 34.86
CA ASP A 138 17.11 -2.41 36.13
C ASP A 138 16.34 -3.26 37.18
N GLN A 139 15.35 -4.03 36.72
CA GLN A 139 14.61 -4.95 37.58
C GLN A 139 15.40 -6.18 38.03
N VAL A 140 16.43 -6.62 37.30
CA VAL A 140 17.32 -7.69 37.75
C VAL A 140 18.10 -7.26 39.00
N TYR A 141 18.51 -5.99 39.08
CA TYR A 141 19.14 -5.44 40.28
C TYR A 141 18.14 -5.33 41.45
N VAL A 142 16.93 -4.85 41.18
CA VAL A 142 15.88 -4.76 42.22
C VAL A 142 15.40 -6.13 42.70
N LYS A 143 15.28 -7.13 41.80
CA LYS A 143 14.98 -8.52 42.17
C LYS A 143 16.10 -9.14 42.98
N ALA A 144 17.36 -9.00 42.56
CA ALA A 144 18.51 -9.50 43.31
C ALA A 144 18.63 -8.85 44.70
N LEU A 145 18.34 -7.55 44.82
CA LEU A 145 18.31 -6.87 46.12
C LEU A 145 17.14 -7.30 47.00
N ASN A 146 15.97 -7.56 46.42
CA ASN A 146 14.81 -8.04 47.17
C ASN A 146 14.97 -9.50 47.60
N GLU A 147 15.60 -10.34 46.78
CA GLU A 147 15.98 -11.72 47.12
C GLU A 147 17.01 -11.73 48.26
N ARG A 148 18.04 -10.88 48.19
CA ARG A 148 19.01 -10.69 49.28
C ARG A 148 18.36 -10.23 50.59
N LYS A 149 17.40 -9.30 50.52
CA LYS A 149 16.65 -8.81 51.70
C LYS A 149 15.63 -9.83 52.24
N ALA A 150 15.20 -10.79 51.43
CA ALA A 150 14.31 -11.87 51.86
C ALA A 150 15.11 -12.98 52.58
N GLU A 151 16.28 -13.35 52.06
CA GLU A 151 17.22 -14.29 52.69
C GLU A 151 17.72 -13.77 54.06
N GLU A 152 18.02 -12.47 54.17
CA GLU A 152 18.42 -11.85 55.44
C GLU A 152 17.27 -11.81 56.48
N LYS A 153 16.00 -11.85 56.04
CA LYS A 153 14.85 -11.91 56.95
C LYS A 153 14.53 -13.34 57.40
N THR A 154 14.82 -14.35 56.58
CA THR A 154 14.63 -15.76 56.94
C THR A 154 15.70 -16.27 57.91
N ASP A 155 16.95 -15.81 57.79
CA ASP A 155 18.03 -16.17 58.72
C ASP A 155 17.85 -15.59 60.15
N VAL A 156 17.10 -14.49 60.28
CA VAL A 156 16.76 -13.88 61.58
C VAL A 156 15.59 -14.60 62.27
N GLU A 157 14.78 -15.36 61.52
CA GLU A 157 13.66 -16.12 62.07
C GLU A 157 14.08 -17.54 62.50
N GLU A 158 15.03 -18.18 61.81
CA GLU A 158 15.55 -19.51 62.20
C GLU A 158 16.45 -19.50 63.45
N THR A 159 17.13 -18.37 63.73
CA THR A 159 18.02 -18.24 64.90
C THR A 159 17.29 -18.16 66.26
N LYS A 160 15.94 -18.11 66.29
CA LYS A 160 15.14 -18.13 67.53
C LYS A 160 14.57 -19.50 67.92
N THR A 161 14.73 -20.54 67.10
CA THR A 161 14.11 -21.86 67.37
C THR A 161 15.06 -22.98 67.78
N GLU A 162 16.38 -22.78 67.72
CA GLU A 162 17.37 -23.82 68.05
C GLU A 162 18.08 -23.62 69.39
N GLU A 163 17.33 -23.37 70.46
CA GLU A 163 17.85 -23.45 71.84
C GLU A 163 17.06 -24.47 72.66
N LYS A 164 16.72 -25.65 72.09
CA LYS A 164 16.12 -26.77 72.84
C LYS A 164 16.20 -28.11 72.10
N ALA A 165 17.38 -28.73 72.01
CA ALA A 165 17.52 -30.20 71.94
C ALA A 165 18.99 -30.61 72.06
N SER A 166 19.44 -30.80 73.29
CA SER A 166 20.76 -31.31 73.63
C SER A 166 20.92 -32.82 73.38
N LYS A 167 22.14 -33.22 72.98
CA LYS A 167 22.87 -34.46 73.34
C LYS A 167 22.40 -35.81 72.74
N ALA A 168 23.23 -36.40 71.88
CA ALA A 168 23.70 -37.78 71.99
C ALA A 168 24.89 -38.07 71.02
N SER A 169 26.06 -38.41 71.59
CA SER A 169 27.05 -39.45 71.18
C SER A 169 27.41 -39.69 69.69
N LYS A 170 28.62 -40.08 69.23
CA LYS A 170 29.98 -40.36 69.76
C LYS A 170 30.76 -41.04 68.59
N LYS A 171 32.01 -40.60 68.27
CA LYS A 171 33.10 -41.35 67.57
C LYS A 171 32.82 -41.84 66.11
N THR A 172 33.72 -41.91 65.11
CA THR A 172 35.19 -41.85 64.97
C THR A 172 35.56 -41.78 63.46
N LYS A 173 36.68 -41.09 63.14
CA LYS A 173 37.78 -41.45 62.20
C LYS A 173 37.61 -41.51 60.66
N LYS A 174 38.55 -40.78 60.03
CA LYS A 174 39.43 -41.09 58.86
C LYS A 174 38.89 -40.91 57.42
N ALA A 175 39.52 -39.99 56.70
CA ALA A 175 39.83 -40.09 55.26
C ALA A 175 40.83 -41.27 55.00
N PRO A 176 41.16 -41.72 53.76
CA PRO A 176 41.05 -41.03 52.45
C PRO A 176 40.79 -41.93 51.18
N THR A 177 40.90 -41.30 49.99
CA THR A 177 41.38 -41.79 48.66
C THR A 177 40.52 -42.64 47.67
N THR A 178 40.32 -42.04 46.48
CA THR A 178 40.56 -42.49 45.08
C THR A 178 39.76 -43.61 44.37
N SER A 179 39.20 -43.24 43.20
CA SER A 179 39.49 -43.77 41.84
C SER A 179 38.33 -44.36 40.99
N THR A 180 38.30 -43.90 39.72
CA THR A 180 37.94 -44.56 38.42
C THR A 180 36.56 -45.18 38.22
N SER A 181 35.80 -44.82 37.18
CA SER A 181 35.90 -45.29 35.76
C SER A 181 34.44 -45.27 35.20
N ALA A 182 34.06 -45.25 33.93
CA ALA A 182 34.69 -45.20 32.62
C ALA A 182 33.60 -44.80 31.59
N LYS A 183 34.01 -44.11 30.53
CA LYS A 183 33.30 -44.00 29.24
C LYS A 183 33.61 -45.26 28.40
N PRO A 184 32.77 -45.65 27.44
CA PRO A 184 33.27 -45.53 26.06
C PRO A 184 32.22 -45.13 25.02
N ALA A 185 32.74 -44.73 23.86
CA ALA A 185 32.07 -44.28 22.65
C ALA A 185 32.23 -45.31 21.52
N LYS A 186 31.32 -45.31 20.53
CA LYS A 186 31.55 -45.61 19.08
C LYS A 186 30.21 -45.40 18.32
N LYS A 187 30.13 -44.49 17.33
CA LYS A 187 30.38 -44.65 15.86
C LYS A 187 29.43 -45.70 15.22
N GLN A 188 28.80 -45.54 14.04
CA GLN A 188 29.24 -44.87 12.80
C GLN A 188 28.15 -44.97 11.69
N ARG A 189 28.07 -43.98 10.78
CA ARG A 189 27.94 -43.98 9.27
C ARG A 189 26.84 -44.86 8.60
N LYS A 190 26.35 -44.65 7.36
CA LYS A 190 26.66 -43.87 6.12
C LYS A 190 25.36 -43.95 5.25
N HIS A 191 25.08 -43.07 4.30
CA HIS A 191 25.70 -43.03 2.96
C HIS A 191 25.42 -41.70 2.27
#